data_AF-A0A830EH93-F1
#
_entry.id   AF-A0A830EH93-F1
#
_cell.length_a   1.000
_cell.length_b   1.000
_cell.length_c   1.000
_cell.angle_alpha   90.00
_cell.angle_beta   90.00
_cell.angle_gamma   90.00
#
_symmetry.space_group_name_H-M   'P 1'
#
loop_
_entity.id
_entity.type
_entity.pdbx_description
1 polymer ?
#
loop_
_entity_poly.entity_id
_entity_poly.type
_entity_poly.pdbx_seq_one_letter_code
_entity_poly.pdbx_strand_id
1 'polypeptide(L)'
;MLISELRRGGTRGSEYAYVLIGNELVHVSEVGKLVKHDGDEHVYEIPSNVPSWIFIFHFSRSGYGGVTRCSPGNYVNTVDYTKCESRAIEDAVNDWLSDVNFRIKNPELRGLLNELFSEFVMMANEARSYWGLIGGELRFMGHASRLSEFFNIPRIYYFTELSIPSDAGRIRGIKTTMSLIYENWIATKVAETLSTRSLIRRSWEANEPFISRPVTVWFEQGGGTSFTILNTPHGDFTMWLEFQVDPAIHVFLDANIVLENGKLRFVRPPGRRAVRPDIVVVRGRFDGVNDLVKSGSGIDLLIECKALPYEVWERDIDGQVIPYVRQFRPGKVMLITRHAVPNNVKVKLSNNGVEVIEDVRPGGKGVSKLVNAINSAIT
;
A
#
# COMPACT_ATOMS: atom_id res chain seq x y z
N MET A 1 29.13 10.60 -22.95
CA MET A 1 28.34 11.61 -22.23
C MET A 1 28.33 11.26 -20.75
N LEU A 2 28.34 12.25 -19.86
CA LEU A 2 28.30 12.04 -18.40
C LEU A 2 26.91 12.37 -17.85
N ILE A 3 26.34 11.48 -17.05
CA ILE A 3 25.02 11.66 -16.43
C ILE A 3 25.11 11.36 -14.93
N SER A 4 24.63 12.27 -14.09
CA SER A 4 24.55 12.09 -12.64
C SER A 4 23.17 11.65 -12.14
N GLU A 5 23.16 10.88 -11.06
CA GLU A 5 21.99 10.49 -10.27
C GLU A 5 22.21 10.78 -8.79
N LEU A 6 21.12 10.94 -8.05
CA LEU A 6 21.12 11.04 -6.59
C LEU A 6 20.30 9.90 -6.00
N ARG A 7 20.96 8.94 -5.35
CA ARG A 7 20.33 7.68 -4.92
C ARG A 7 20.16 7.59 -3.41
N ARG A 8 18.96 7.92 -2.91
CA ARG A 8 18.64 7.82 -1.47
C ARG A 8 17.81 6.60 -1.08
N GLY A 9 17.88 5.52 -1.87
CA GLY A 9 17.23 4.24 -1.58
C GLY A 9 15.71 4.19 -1.78
N GLY A 10 15.09 5.24 -2.31
CA GLY A 10 13.67 5.33 -2.64
C GLY A 10 13.36 6.69 -3.27
N THR A 11 12.10 7.08 -3.38
CA THR A 11 11.75 8.32 -4.10
C THR A 11 11.86 9.59 -3.27
N ARG A 12 12.25 9.58 -1.99
CA ARG A 12 12.37 10.86 -1.25
C ARG A 12 13.71 11.53 -1.50
N GLY A 13 13.71 12.63 -2.24
CA GLY A 13 14.92 13.41 -2.50
C GLY A 13 15.92 12.70 -3.41
N SER A 14 15.44 11.86 -4.32
CA SER A 14 16.25 11.08 -5.26
C SER A 14 16.04 11.55 -6.70
N GLU A 15 17.04 11.28 -7.53
CA GLU A 15 17.04 11.52 -8.97
C GLU A 15 17.57 10.28 -9.69
N TYR A 16 16.80 9.78 -10.65
CA TYR A 16 17.12 8.58 -11.42
C TYR A 16 17.06 8.87 -12.91
N ALA A 17 18.07 8.44 -13.65
CA ALA A 17 18.27 8.75 -15.05
C ALA A 17 18.12 7.50 -15.93
N TYR A 18 17.43 7.71 -17.05
CA TYR A 18 17.11 6.68 -18.03
C TYR A 18 17.36 7.21 -19.43
N VAL A 19 17.79 6.33 -20.34
CA VAL A 19 17.85 6.59 -21.78
C VAL A 19 16.69 5.88 -22.46
N LEU A 20 16.07 6.51 -23.46
CA LEU A 20 14.95 5.93 -24.20
C LEU A 20 15.44 5.06 -25.36
N ILE A 21 15.47 3.74 -25.27
CA ILE A 21 15.88 2.88 -26.41
C ILE A 21 14.63 2.27 -27.03
N GLY A 22 14.27 2.73 -28.24
CA GLY A 22 12.98 2.41 -28.85
C GLY A 22 11.85 3.05 -28.05
N ASN A 23 10.97 2.23 -27.48
CA ASN A 23 9.90 2.66 -26.56
C ASN A 23 10.20 2.29 -25.10
N GLU A 24 11.44 1.91 -24.78
CA GLU A 24 11.82 1.48 -23.44
C GLU A 24 12.74 2.48 -22.73
N LEU A 25 12.42 2.84 -21.49
CA LEU A 25 13.33 3.50 -20.55
C LEU A 25 14.30 2.47 -20.01
N VAL A 26 15.57 2.68 -20.30
CA VAL A 26 16.68 1.82 -19.90
C VAL A 26 17.54 2.61 -18.92
N HIS A 27 17.73 2.06 -17.74
CA HIS A 27 18.48 2.74 -16.69
C HIS A 27 19.93 2.97 -17.14
N VAL A 28 20.51 4.15 -16.83
CA VAL A 28 21.86 4.53 -17.33
C VAL A 28 22.97 3.53 -16.96
N SER A 29 22.84 2.82 -15.84
CA SER A 29 23.81 1.78 -15.45
C SER A 29 23.82 0.54 -16.34
N GLU A 30 22.80 0.34 -17.18
CA GLU A 30 22.76 -0.80 -18.12
C GLU A 30 23.49 -0.51 -19.43
N VAL A 31 23.68 0.77 -19.74
CA VAL A 31 24.26 1.24 -21.01
C VAL A 31 25.58 1.99 -20.83
N GLY A 32 25.92 2.34 -19.58
CA GLY A 32 27.11 3.11 -19.23
C GLY A 32 27.95 2.47 -18.14
N LYS A 33 29.12 3.05 -17.93
CA LYS A 33 30.07 2.68 -16.88
C LYS A 33 29.98 3.68 -15.73
N LEU A 34 29.88 3.20 -14.50
CA LEU A 34 29.99 4.06 -13.32
C LEU A 34 31.42 4.62 -13.24
N VAL A 35 31.58 5.95 -13.24
CA VAL A 35 32.88 6.64 -13.23
C VAL A 35 33.12 7.46 -11.95
N LYS A 36 32.06 7.81 -11.20
CA LYS A 36 32.16 8.45 -9.89
C LYS A 36 31.06 7.94 -8.96
N HIS A 37 31.40 7.72 -7.70
CA HIS A 37 30.48 7.42 -6.62
C HIS A 37 30.93 8.18 -5.37
N ASP A 38 30.12 9.14 -4.92
CA ASP A 38 30.40 9.95 -3.74
C ASP A 38 29.12 10.14 -2.93
N GLY A 39 29.01 9.44 -1.80
CA GLY A 39 27.77 9.39 -1.02
C GLY A 39 26.57 8.90 -1.86
N ASP A 40 25.53 9.72 -1.95
CA ASP A 40 24.34 9.42 -2.76
C ASP A 40 24.56 9.67 -4.26
N GLU A 41 25.60 10.41 -4.65
CA GLU A 41 25.86 10.84 -6.02
C GLU A 41 26.52 9.72 -6.84
N HIS A 42 25.92 9.40 -7.99
CA HIS A 42 26.44 8.41 -8.93
C HIS A 42 26.58 9.05 -10.31
N VAL A 43 27.77 8.98 -10.92
CA VAL A 43 27.99 9.50 -12.29
C VAL A 43 28.34 8.38 -13.23
N TYR A 44 27.60 8.29 -14.32
CA TYR A 44 27.75 7.31 -15.38
C TYR A 44 28.32 7.95 -16.64
N GLU A 45 29.30 7.29 -17.24
CA GLU A 45 29.75 7.55 -18.59
C GLU A 45 28.99 6.64 -19.56
N ILE A 46 28.13 7.23 -20.38
CA ILE A 46 27.39 6.52 -21.42
C ILE A 46 27.99 6.81 -22.81
N PRO A 47 27.98 5.84 -23.74
CA PRO A 47 28.45 6.06 -25.11
C PRO A 47 27.65 7.15 -25.83
N SER A 48 28.33 8.04 -26.55
CA SER A 48 27.69 9.16 -27.27
C SER A 48 26.83 8.72 -28.46
N ASN A 49 26.96 7.47 -28.90
CA ASN A 49 26.16 6.87 -29.97
C ASN A 49 24.86 6.22 -29.47
N VAL A 50 24.55 6.25 -28.16
CA VAL A 50 23.23 5.85 -27.65
C VAL A 50 22.24 6.95 -28.06
N PRO A 51 21.40 6.72 -29.07
CA PRO A 51 20.65 7.78 -29.70
C PRO A 51 19.27 7.86 -29.07
N SER A 52 19.09 8.74 -28.09
CA SER A 52 17.75 9.14 -27.63
C SER A 52 17.73 10.18 -26.52
N TRP A 53 16.53 10.70 -26.29
CA TRP A 53 16.15 11.46 -25.11
C TRP A 53 16.59 10.77 -23.81
N ILE A 54 17.15 11.57 -22.92
CA ILE A 54 17.44 11.21 -21.53
C ILE A 54 16.25 11.68 -20.69
N PHE A 55 15.74 10.79 -19.84
CA PHE A 55 14.68 11.07 -18.89
C PHE A 55 15.23 11.01 -17.47
N ILE A 56 15.04 12.08 -16.71
CA ILE A 56 15.46 12.19 -15.32
C ILE A 56 14.21 12.30 -14.45
N PHE A 57 13.92 11.25 -13.69
CA PHE A 57 12.87 11.25 -12.69
C PHE A 57 13.43 11.86 -11.42
N HIS A 58 12.92 13.01 -11.02
CA HIS A 58 13.35 13.71 -9.82
C HIS A 58 12.21 13.77 -8.81
N PHE A 59 12.55 13.64 -7.54
CA PHE A 59 11.57 13.65 -6.49
C PHE A 59 12.02 14.51 -5.31
N SER A 60 11.14 15.40 -4.86
CA SER A 60 11.39 16.23 -3.69
C SER A 60 11.47 15.39 -2.40
N ARG A 61 11.99 15.97 -1.32
CA ARG A 61 11.96 15.34 0.01
C ARG A 61 10.54 15.12 0.53
N SER A 62 9.59 15.90 0.04
CA SER A 62 8.16 15.78 0.36
C SER A 62 7.43 14.76 -0.52
N GLY A 63 8.11 14.14 -1.48
CA GLY A 63 7.56 13.05 -2.31
C GLY A 63 6.92 13.49 -3.63
N TYR A 64 6.81 14.79 -3.90
CA TYR A 64 6.40 15.29 -5.23
C TYR A 64 7.42 14.88 -6.28
N GLY A 65 6.96 14.22 -7.34
CA GLY A 65 7.78 13.73 -8.44
C GLY A 65 7.57 14.54 -9.72
N GLY A 66 8.65 14.71 -10.48
CA GLY A 66 8.63 15.28 -11.81
C GLY A 66 9.52 14.48 -12.77
N VAL A 67 9.37 14.77 -14.05
CA VAL A 67 10.19 14.18 -15.11
C VAL A 67 10.82 15.30 -15.90
N THR A 68 12.13 15.19 -16.11
CA THR A 68 12.88 16.09 -16.97
C THR A 68 13.36 15.32 -18.20
N ARG A 69 13.03 15.83 -19.39
CA ARG A 69 13.45 15.27 -20.67
C ARG A 69 14.55 16.14 -21.28
N CYS A 70 15.68 15.53 -21.58
CA CYS A 70 16.90 16.17 -22.05
C CYS A 70 17.37 15.55 -23.36
N SER A 71 17.85 16.36 -24.30
CA SER A 71 18.59 15.87 -25.48
C SER A 71 19.89 15.14 -25.05
N PRO A 72 20.54 14.35 -25.91
CA PRO A 72 21.86 13.79 -25.60
C PRO A 72 22.87 14.89 -25.19
N GLY A 73 23.49 14.75 -24.02
CA GLY A 73 24.39 15.76 -23.46
C GLY A 73 25.03 15.33 -22.14
N ASN A 74 25.90 16.19 -21.60
CA ASN A 74 26.48 16.00 -20.27
C ASN A 74 25.58 16.68 -19.22
N TYR A 75 25.14 15.93 -18.23
CA TYR A 75 24.25 16.35 -17.15
C TYR A 75 24.84 15.92 -15.81
N VAL A 76 25.72 16.74 -15.25
CA VAL A 76 26.43 16.47 -13.98
C VAL A 76 26.20 17.65 -13.04
N ASN A 77 25.91 17.38 -11.76
CA ASN A 77 25.73 18.37 -10.67
C ASN A 77 24.57 19.36 -10.80
N THR A 78 23.89 19.46 -11.94
CA THR A 78 22.62 20.19 -12.10
C THR A 78 22.05 19.91 -13.49
N VAL A 79 20.74 19.68 -13.58
CA VAL A 79 20.06 19.60 -14.87
C VAL A 79 20.00 21.00 -15.49
N ASP A 80 20.58 21.15 -16.68
CA ASP A 80 20.52 22.41 -17.44
C ASP A 80 19.10 22.60 -18.00
N TYR A 81 18.23 23.27 -17.23
CA TYR A 81 16.83 23.54 -17.61
C TYR A 81 16.69 24.46 -18.83
N THR A 82 17.77 25.04 -19.36
CA THR A 82 17.72 25.74 -20.66
C THR A 82 17.76 24.76 -21.84
N LYS A 83 18.19 23.52 -21.60
CA LYS A 83 18.31 22.43 -22.59
C LYS A 83 17.39 21.25 -22.32
N CYS A 84 16.70 21.26 -21.18
CA CYS A 84 15.83 20.20 -20.74
C CYS A 84 14.45 20.75 -20.38
N GLU A 85 13.42 20.02 -20.76
CA GLU A 85 12.04 20.35 -20.43
C GLU A 85 11.62 19.55 -19.20
N SER A 86 11.02 20.21 -18.19
CA SER A 86 10.56 19.57 -16.96
C SER A 86 9.05 19.66 -16.82
N ARG A 87 8.42 18.57 -16.41
CA ARG A 87 6.97 18.49 -16.16
C ARG A 87 6.67 17.69 -14.90
N ALA A 88 5.50 17.90 -14.32
CA ALA A 88 4.93 16.97 -13.35
C ALA A 88 4.78 15.58 -14.00
N ILE A 89 4.85 14.51 -13.21
CA ILE A 89 4.72 13.15 -13.75
C ILE A 89 3.34 12.96 -14.39
N GLU A 90 2.30 13.53 -13.78
CA GLU A 90 0.92 13.60 -14.26
C GLU A 90 0.86 14.07 -15.73
N ASP A 91 1.56 15.16 -16.05
CA ASP A 91 1.56 15.76 -17.39
C ASP A 91 2.44 14.96 -18.35
N ALA A 92 3.59 14.46 -17.88
CA ALA A 92 4.50 13.67 -18.69
C ALA A 92 3.87 12.33 -19.14
N VAL A 93 3.04 11.71 -18.30
CA VAL A 93 2.29 10.47 -18.61
C VAL A 93 1.37 10.63 -19.81
N ASN A 94 0.75 11.80 -19.97
CA ASN A 94 -0.17 12.08 -21.07
C ASN A 94 0.52 12.60 -22.35
N ASP A 95 1.83 12.81 -22.31
CA ASP A 95 2.63 13.27 -23.46
C ASP A 95 3.83 12.32 -23.67
N TRP A 96 5.00 12.64 -23.08
CA TRP A 96 6.26 11.97 -23.39
C TRP A 96 6.29 10.50 -23.02
N LEU A 97 5.49 10.10 -22.05
CA LEU A 97 5.50 8.78 -21.44
C LEU A 97 4.27 7.93 -21.81
N SER A 98 3.43 8.42 -22.72
CA SER A 98 2.21 7.74 -23.18
C SER A 98 2.49 6.32 -23.67
N ASP A 99 3.38 6.18 -24.65
CA ASP A 99 3.73 4.90 -25.30
C ASP A 99 5.07 4.29 -24.81
N VAL A 100 5.60 4.82 -23.70
CA VAL A 100 6.93 4.45 -23.17
C VAL A 100 6.79 3.48 -22.00
N ASN A 101 7.67 2.50 -21.86
CA ASN A 101 7.67 1.58 -20.71
C ASN A 101 9.08 1.42 -20.13
N PHE A 102 9.21 1.03 -18.87
CA PHE A 102 10.52 0.62 -18.36
C PHE A 102 10.92 -0.73 -18.92
N ARG A 103 12.20 -0.86 -19.30
CA ARG A 103 12.79 -2.16 -19.58
C ARG A 103 12.84 -2.97 -18.28
N ILE A 104 12.13 -4.08 -18.24
CA ILE A 104 12.07 -4.98 -17.09
C ILE A 104 12.65 -6.32 -17.49
N LYS A 105 13.79 -6.72 -16.91
CA LYS A 105 14.42 -8.03 -17.17
C LYS A 105 14.02 -9.09 -16.15
N ASN A 106 13.72 -8.68 -14.92
CA ASN A 106 13.38 -9.58 -13.84
C ASN A 106 11.97 -10.19 -14.04
N PRO A 107 11.84 -11.53 -14.10
CA PRO A 107 10.55 -12.18 -14.35
C PRO A 107 9.56 -12.06 -13.18
N GLU A 108 10.03 -12.03 -11.93
CA GLU A 108 9.16 -11.81 -10.75
C GLU A 108 8.54 -10.41 -10.81
N LEU A 109 9.36 -9.39 -11.06
CA LEU A 109 8.87 -8.02 -11.20
C LEU A 109 7.83 -7.89 -12.33
N ARG A 110 8.10 -8.52 -13.48
CA ARG A 110 7.16 -8.54 -14.60
C ARG A 110 5.85 -9.25 -14.24
N GLY A 111 5.93 -10.39 -13.55
CA GLY A 111 4.76 -11.13 -13.08
C GLY A 111 3.89 -10.30 -12.14
N LEU A 112 4.49 -9.66 -11.14
CA LEU A 112 3.78 -8.79 -10.18
C LEU A 112 3.14 -7.58 -10.86
N LEU A 113 3.82 -6.95 -11.82
CA LEU A 113 3.23 -5.83 -12.58
C LEU A 113 2.02 -6.29 -13.40
N ASN A 114 2.13 -7.41 -14.10
CA ASN A 114 1.01 -7.94 -14.88
C ASN A 114 -0.20 -8.20 -13.97
N GLU A 115 0.03 -8.83 -12.81
CA GLU A 115 -1.00 -9.12 -11.82
C GLU A 115 -1.63 -7.83 -11.23
N LEU A 116 -0.80 -6.85 -10.87
CA LEU A 116 -1.24 -5.54 -10.36
C LEU A 116 -2.19 -4.86 -11.37
N PHE A 117 -1.80 -4.79 -12.65
CA PHE A 117 -2.61 -4.12 -13.66
C PHE A 117 -3.82 -4.93 -14.13
N SER A 118 -3.76 -6.27 -14.10
CA SER A 118 -4.90 -7.11 -14.51
C SER A 118 -5.98 -7.24 -13.45
N GLU A 119 -5.62 -7.25 -12.17
CA GLU A 119 -6.55 -7.58 -11.09
C GLU A 119 -6.75 -6.43 -10.09
N PHE A 120 -5.66 -5.78 -9.65
CA PHE A 120 -5.76 -4.76 -8.60
C PHE A 120 -6.31 -3.42 -9.11
N VAL A 121 -6.17 -3.12 -10.41
CA VAL A 121 -6.88 -2.00 -11.03
C VAL A 121 -8.40 -2.17 -10.92
N MET A 122 -8.91 -3.40 -11.09
CA MET A 122 -10.33 -3.69 -10.91
C MET A 122 -10.76 -3.47 -9.45
N MET A 123 -9.99 -3.99 -8.50
CA MET A 123 -10.25 -3.79 -7.06
C MET A 123 -10.27 -2.30 -6.66
N ALA A 124 -9.29 -1.52 -7.11
CA ALA A 124 -9.22 -0.08 -6.82
C ALA A 124 -10.41 0.68 -7.44
N ASN A 125 -10.81 0.32 -8.67
CA ASN A 125 -11.97 0.90 -9.33
C ASN A 125 -13.27 0.55 -8.60
N GLU A 126 -13.49 -0.72 -8.24
CA GLU A 126 -14.66 -1.14 -7.46
C GLU A 126 -14.76 -0.38 -6.15
N ALA A 127 -13.66 -0.27 -5.40
CA ALA A 127 -13.63 0.46 -4.15
C ALA A 127 -13.97 1.94 -4.35
N ARG A 128 -13.31 2.62 -5.29
CA ARG A 128 -13.57 4.04 -5.59
C ARG A 128 -15.02 4.28 -6.02
N SER A 129 -15.55 3.43 -6.90
CA SER A 129 -16.92 3.52 -7.40
C SER A 129 -17.94 3.31 -6.27
N TYR A 130 -17.73 2.30 -5.42
CA TYR A 130 -18.62 2.03 -4.30
C TYR A 130 -18.64 3.19 -3.29
N TRP A 131 -17.48 3.66 -2.84
CA TRP A 131 -17.42 4.77 -1.89
C TRP A 131 -18.06 6.04 -2.46
N GLY A 132 -17.86 6.32 -3.76
CA GLY A 132 -18.53 7.40 -4.47
C GLY A 132 -20.05 7.26 -4.50
N LEU A 133 -20.55 6.05 -4.76
CA LEU A 133 -21.99 5.74 -4.83
C LEU A 133 -22.72 6.06 -3.53
N ILE A 134 -22.09 5.83 -2.37
CA ILE A 134 -22.69 6.08 -1.05
C ILE A 134 -22.37 7.47 -0.48
N GLY A 135 -21.91 8.39 -1.33
CA GLY A 135 -21.67 9.80 -1.00
C GLY A 135 -20.29 10.12 -0.41
N GLY A 136 -19.34 9.20 -0.56
CA GLY A 136 -17.98 9.34 -0.07
C GLY A 136 -16.95 9.75 -1.13
N GLU A 137 -15.81 10.23 -0.68
CA GLU A 137 -14.62 10.44 -1.49
C GLU A 137 -13.41 9.85 -0.78
N LEU A 138 -12.71 8.92 -1.44
CA LEU A 138 -11.46 8.36 -0.92
C LEU A 138 -10.38 9.43 -0.87
N ARG A 139 -9.80 9.63 0.31
CA ARG A 139 -8.65 10.52 0.51
C ARG A 139 -7.53 9.77 1.22
N PHE A 140 -6.35 9.85 0.62
CA PHE A 140 -5.13 9.21 1.11
C PHE A 140 -4.23 10.26 1.75
N MET A 141 -4.02 10.14 3.05
CA MET A 141 -3.31 11.12 3.87
C MET A 141 -1.90 10.64 4.23
N GLY A 142 -1.07 11.58 4.68
CA GLY A 142 0.27 11.31 5.15
C GLY A 142 1.18 10.70 4.07
N HIS A 143 1.67 9.48 4.32
CA HIS A 143 2.69 8.83 3.49
C HIS A 143 2.13 7.85 2.43
N ALA A 144 0.81 7.84 2.23
CA ALA A 144 0.13 6.95 1.29
C ALA A 144 0.11 7.47 -0.17
N SER A 145 1.09 8.29 -0.58
CA SER A 145 1.08 8.94 -1.91
C SER A 145 1.04 7.95 -3.06
N ARG A 146 1.78 6.85 -2.97
CA ARG A 146 1.78 5.76 -3.98
C ARG A 146 0.41 5.12 -4.16
N LEU A 147 -0.30 4.90 -3.05
CA LEU A 147 -1.65 4.35 -3.09
C LEU A 147 -2.61 5.35 -3.75
N SER A 148 -2.49 6.63 -3.39
CA SER A 148 -3.26 7.73 -4.02
C SER A 148 -3.04 7.80 -5.52
N GLU A 149 -1.79 7.79 -5.97
CA GLU A 149 -1.42 7.76 -7.39
C GLU A 149 -2.10 6.58 -8.10
N PHE A 150 -2.07 5.39 -7.49
CA PHE A 150 -2.68 4.20 -8.08
C PHE A 150 -4.21 4.31 -8.19
N PHE A 151 -4.90 4.77 -7.14
CA PHE A 151 -6.36 4.93 -7.15
C PHE A 151 -6.83 6.03 -8.10
N ASN A 152 -6.00 7.05 -8.34
CA ASN A 152 -6.32 8.13 -9.26
C ASN A 152 -6.03 7.72 -10.71
N ILE A 153 -4.74 7.45 -11.01
CA ILE A 153 -4.24 7.12 -12.34
C ILE A 153 -3.13 6.07 -12.18
N PRO A 154 -3.42 4.76 -12.34
CA PRO A 154 -2.45 3.67 -12.18
C PRO A 154 -1.14 3.84 -12.98
N ARG A 155 -1.20 4.57 -14.10
CA ARG A 155 -0.05 4.89 -14.93
C ARG A 155 0.93 5.86 -14.27
N ILE A 156 0.47 6.79 -13.45
CA ILE A 156 1.36 7.65 -12.65
C ILE A 156 2.14 6.79 -11.66
N TYR A 157 1.44 5.91 -10.93
CA TYR A 157 2.07 4.94 -10.03
C TYR A 157 3.13 4.08 -10.75
N TYR A 158 2.83 3.59 -11.96
CA TYR A 158 3.78 2.83 -12.77
C TYR A 158 5.11 3.58 -12.92
N PHE A 159 5.05 4.86 -13.30
CA PHE A 159 6.26 5.63 -13.55
C PHE A 159 6.99 6.02 -12.27
N THR A 160 6.25 6.35 -11.23
CA THR A 160 6.84 6.77 -9.97
C THR A 160 7.50 5.60 -9.24
N GLU A 161 6.90 4.41 -9.25
CA GLU A 161 7.45 3.21 -8.61
C GLU A 161 8.60 2.60 -9.40
N LEU A 162 8.44 2.44 -10.73
CA LEU A 162 9.47 1.79 -11.56
C LEU A 162 10.67 2.69 -11.88
N SER A 163 10.58 3.99 -11.62
CA SER A 163 11.74 4.88 -11.67
C SER A 163 12.86 4.49 -10.69
N ILE A 164 12.54 3.74 -9.62
CA ILE A 164 13.55 3.22 -8.69
C ILE A 164 14.40 2.18 -9.43
N PRO A 165 15.74 2.32 -9.55
CA PRO A 165 16.54 1.41 -10.39
C PRO A 165 16.60 -0.05 -9.89
N SER A 166 16.43 -0.26 -8.59
CA SER A 166 16.56 -1.58 -7.96
C SER A 166 15.29 -2.40 -8.09
N ASP A 167 15.38 -3.57 -8.74
CA ASP A 167 14.26 -4.51 -8.85
C ASP A 167 13.76 -4.97 -7.47
N ALA A 168 14.64 -5.16 -6.49
CA ALA A 168 14.22 -5.51 -5.13
C ALA A 168 13.41 -4.39 -4.45
N GLY A 169 13.73 -3.12 -4.75
CA GLY A 169 12.97 -1.96 -4.32
C GLY A 169 11.58 -1.95 -4.97
N ARG A 170 11.53 -2.07 -6.31
CA ARG A 170 10.29 -2.10 -7.10
C ARG A 170 9.35 -3.23 -6.66
N ILE A 171 9.88 -4.44 -6.50
CA ILE A 171 9.12 -5.62 -6.06
C ILE A 171 8.50 -5.37 -4.69
N ARG A 172 9.27 -4.78 -3.76
CA ARG A 172 8.78 -4.46 -2.41
C ARG A 172 7.66 -3.41 -2.46
N GLY A 173 7.84 -2.33 -3.21
CA GLY A 173 6.83 -1.27 -3.32
C GLY A 173 5.53 -1.78 -3.96
N ILE A 174 5.62 -2.57 -5.02
CA ILE A 174 4.45 -3.22 -5.65
C ILE A 174 3.72 -4.13 -4.68
N LYS A 175 4.45 -5.02 -3.97
CA LYS A 175 3.85 -5.90 -2.95
C LYS A 175 3.11 -5.11 -1.87
N THR A 176 3.70 -4.02 -1.36
CA THR A 176 3.05 -3.14 -0.39
C THR A 176 1.80 -2.49 -0.96
N THR A 177 1.86 -1.94 -2.17
CA THR A 177 0.69 -1.31 -2.82
C THR A 177 -0.44 -2.31 -3.07
N MET A 178 -0.12 -3.53 -3.51
CA MET A 178 -1.10 -4.61 -3.67
C MET A 178 -1.82 -4.91 -2.35
N SER A 179 -1.11 -5.06 -1.24
CA SER A 179 -1.74 -5.29 0.08
C SER A 179 -2.72 -4.16 0.45
N LEU A 180 -2.30 -2.91 0.33
CA LEU A 180 -3.14 -1.77 0.69
C LEU A 180 -4.37 -1.61 -0.21
N ILE A 181 -4.25 -1.89 -1.52
CA ILE A 181 -5.41 -1.91 -2.43
C ILE A 181 -6.39 -3.00 -2.01
N TYR A 182 -5.87 -4.18 -1.68
CA TYR A 182 -6.69 -5.32 -1.28
C TYR A 182 -7.45 -5.03 0.02
N GLU A 183 -6.79 -4.44 1.02
CA GLU A 183 -7.44 -4.01 2.27
C GLU A 183 -8.59 -3.03 2.02
N ASN A 184 -8.35 -2.01 1.18
CA ASN A 184 -9.40 -1.05 0.80
C ASN A 184 -10.56 -1.71 0.07
N TRP A 185 -10.28 -2.71 -0.78
CA TRP A 185 -11.31 -3.46 -1.49
C TRP A 185 -12.11 -4.39 -0.56
N ILE A 186 -11.46 -5.06 0.40
CA ILE A 186 -12.16 -5.84 1.43
C ILE A 186 -13.02 -4.92 2.30
N ALA A 187 -12.56 -3.72 2.66
CA ALA A 187 -13.35 -2.73 3.39
C ALA A 187 -14.63 -2.36 2.64
N THR A 188 -14.56 -2.23 1.31
CA THR A 188 -15.74 -2.08 0.44
C THR A 188 -16.68 -3.29 0.57
N LYS A 189 -16.17 -4.53 0.52
CA LYS A 189 -17.01 -5.73 0.67
C LYS A 189 -17.67 -5.84 2.05
N VAL A 190 -17.00 -5.37 3.10
CA VAL A 190 -17.59 -5.25 4.43
C VAL A 190 -18.75 -4.27 4.41
N ALA A 191 -18.55 -3.06 3.91
CA ALA A 191 -19.59 -2.03 3.85
C ALA A 191 -20.77 -2.44 2.96
N GLU A 192 -20.52 -3.11 1.83
CA GLU A 192 -21.55 -3.69 0.95
C GLU A 192 -22.38 -4.73 1.72
N THR A 193 -21.72 -5.65 2.44
CA THR A 193 -22.39 -6.71 3.19
C THR A 193 -23.28 -6.13 4.30
N LEU A 194 -22.82 -5.08 4.97
CA LEU A 194 -23.61 -4.37 5.98
C LEU A 194 -24.78 -3.56 5.38
N SER A 195 -24.97 -3.58 4.06
CA SER A 195 -26.02 -2.84 3.36
C SER A 195 -25.97 -1.34 3.68
N THR A 196 -24.75 -0.77 3.66
CA THR A 196 -24.53 0.65 3.97
C THR A 196 -25.38 1.55 3.07
N ARG A 197 -26.19 2.40 3.69
CA ARG A 197 -27.10 3.32 3.00
C ARG A 197 -26.41 4.63 2.64
N SER A 198 -25.57 5.13 3.54
CA SER A 198 -24.83 6.38 3.40
C SER A 198 -23.67 6.43 4.39
N LEU A 199 -22.79 7.42 4.22
CA LEU A 199 -21.73 7.73 5.17
C LEU A 199 -22.18 8.80 6.17
N ILE A 200 -21.71 8.67 7.41
CA ILE A 200 -21.91 9.64 8.49
C ILE A 200 -20.65 10.50 8.57
N ARG A 201 -20.86 11.82 8.58
CA ARG A 201 -19.78 12.80 8.75
C ARG A 201 -19.19 12.70 10.14
N ARG A 202 -17.86 12.80 10.24
CA ARG A 202 -17.18 13.05 11.51
C ARG A 202 -17.51 14.46 12.02
N SER A 203 -17.32 14.71 13.30
CA SER A 203 -17.70 16.00 13.92
C SER A 203 -17.00 17.20 13.25
N TRP A 204 -15.75 17.04 12.81
CA TRP A 204 -14.99 18.09 12.12
C TRP A 204 -15.44 18.31 10.66
N GLU A 205 -16.11 17.33 10.03
CA GLU A 205 -16.68 17.45 8.68
C GLU A 205 -18.09 18.04 8.70
N ALA A 206 -18.70 18.16 9.87
CA ALA A 206 -20.08 18.62 10.04
C ALA A 206 -20.26 20.14 9.91
N ASN A 207 -19.17 20.90 9.70
CA ASN A 207 -19.17 22.36 9.59
C ASN A 207 -18.62 22.82 8.22
N GLU A 208 -18.91 24.06 7.85
CA GLU A 208 -18.28 24.69 6.68
C GLU A 208 -16.74 24.73 6.83
N PRO A 209 -15.96 24.55 5.75
CA PRO A 209 -16.37 24.40 4.34
C PRO A 209 -16.69 22.95 3.92
N PHE A 210 -16.79 22.00 4.86
CA PHE A 210 -16.84 20.56 4.58
C PHE A 210 -18.25 20.02 4.38
N ILE A 211 -19.27 20.67 4.95
CA ILE A 211 -20.66 20.18 4.92
C ILE A 211 -21.23 20.03 3.49
N SER A 212 -20.72 20.80 2.53
CA SER A 212 -21.11 20.78 1.12
C SER A 212 -20.28 19.81 0.26
N ARG A 213 -19.23 19.19 0.81
CA ARG A 213 -18.34 18.25 0.10
C ARG A 213 -18.74 16.80 0.36
N PRO A 214 -18.39 15.83 -0.51
CA PRO A 214 -18.53 14.41 -0.19
C PRO A 214 -17.90 14.05 1.16
N VAL A 215 -18.43 13.02 1.84
CA VAL A 215 -17.87 12.57 3.12
C VAL A 215 -16.50 11.95 2.89
N THR A 216 -15.51 12.30 3.69
CA THR A 216 -14.16 11.76 3.49
C THR A 216 -14.09 10.30 3.96
N VAL A 217 -13.73 9.41 3.03
CA VAL A 217 -13.27 8.06 3.34
C VAL A 217 -11.75 8.15 3.54
N TRP A 218 -11.32 8.15 4.81
CA TRP A 218 -10.00 8.60 5.26
C TRP A 218 -9.02 7.45 5.37
N PHE A 219 -8.09 7.31 4.43
CA PHE A 219 -6.97 6.39 4.59
C PHE A 219 -5.73 7.11 5.11
N GLU A 220 -5.26 6.73 6.28
CA GLU A 220 -3.99 7.19 6.85
C GLU A 220 -3.30 6.05 7.57
N GLN A 221 -2.12 5.68 7.08
CA GLN A 221 -1.39 4.55 7.65
C GLN A 221 -0.95 4.86 9.09
N GLY A 222 -1.45 4.07 10.06
CA GLY A 222 -1.18 4.28 11.48
C GLY A 222 -1.80 5.55 12.06
N GLY A 223 -2.80 6.12 11.38
CA GLY A 223 -3.60 7.24 11.87
C GLY A 223 -4.64 6.80 12.91
N GLY A 224 -5.02 7.71 13.80
CA GLY A 224 -6.07 7.46 14.79
C GLY A 224 -7.49 7.77 14.29
N THR A 225 -7.62 8.48 13.17
CA THR A 225 -8.89 8.84 12.55
C THR A 225 -9.59 7.60 11.99
N SER A 226 -10.91 7.49 12.18
CA SER A 226 -11.68 6.40 11.57
C SER A 226 -11.58 6.44 10.06
N PHE A 227 -11.56 5.29 9.39
CA PHE A 227 -11.57 5.21 7.93
C PHE A 227 -12.91 5.69 7.39
N THR A 228 -14.02 5.28 8.01
CA THR A 228 -15.36 5.76 7.70
C THR A 228 -16.36 5.43 8.81
N ILE A 229 -17.50 6.11 8.83
CA ILE A 229 -18.65 5.80 9.69
C ILE A 229 -19.84 5.48 8.78
N LEU A 230 -20.37 4.28 8.89
CA LEU A 230 -21.38 3.67 8.04
C LEU A 230 -22.77 3.79 8.68
N ASN A 231 -23.75 4.31 7.94
CA ASN A 231 -25.17 4.20 8.28
C ASN A 231 -25.72 2.90 7.67
N THR A 232 -26.23 2.00 8.51
CA THR A 232 -26.71 0.69 8.07
C THR A 232 -28.08 0.35 8.66
N PRO A 233 -28.83 -0.62 8.09
CA PRO A 233 -30.05 -1.15 8.69
C PRO A 233 -29.88 -1.75 10.08
N HIS A 234 -28.66 -2.15 10.44
CA HIS A 234 -28.33 -2.83 11.70
C HIS A 234 -27.79 -1.85 12.78
N GLY A 235 -27.90 -0.55 12.54
CA GLY A 235 -27.28 0.50 13.33
C GLY A 235 -26.01 1.03 12.67
N ASP A 236 -25.37 1.98 13.32
CA ASP A 236 -24.17 2.62 12.77
C ASP A 236 -22.92 1.81 13.12
N PHE A 237 -21.95 1.81 12.20
CA PHE A 237 -20.66 1.16 12.40
C PHE A 237 -19.53 2.12 12.06
N THR A 238 -18.45 2.08 12.83
CA THR A 238 -17.20 2.75 12.50
C THR A 238 -16.18 1.72 12.07
N MET A 239 -15.49 2.01 10.97
CA MET A 239 -14.45 1.16 10.42
C MET A 239 -13.11 1.89 10.44
N TRP A 240 -12.03 1.16 10.68
CA TRP A 240 -10.64 1.61 10.55
C TRP A 240 -9.87 0.71 9.60
N LEU A 241 -8.92 1.29 8.88
CA LEU A 241 -7.87 0.58 8.16
C LEU A 241 -6.53 0.85 8.83
N GLU A 242 -5.65 -0.15 8.88
CA GLU A 242 -4.34 -0.05 9.53
C GLU A 242 -4.46 0.46 10.98
N PHE A 243 -5.36 -0.17 11.74
CA PHE A 243 -5.85 0.30 13.04
C PHE A 243 -4.73 0.44 14.08
N GLN A 244 -4.62 1.63 14.68
CA GLN A 244 -3.58 1.94 15.68
C GLN A 244 -4.16 2.62 16.92
N VAL A 245 -4.24 1.87 18.03
CA VAL A 245 -4.73 2.40 19.32
C VAL A 245 -3.73 3.36 20.00
N ASP A 246 -2.47 2.94 20.07
CA ASP A 246 -1.35 3.71 20.62
C ASP A 246 -0.05 3.11 20.04
N PRO A 247 0.90 3.91 19.52
CA PRO A 247 2.20 3.42 19.05
C PRO A 247 2.94 2.49 20.04
N ALA A 248 2.76 2.67 21.35
CA ALA A 248 3.44 1.92 22.40
C ALA A 248 2.74 0.60 22.78
N ILE A 249 1.42 0.50 22.60
CA ILE A 249 0.61 -0.68 22.99
C ILE A 249 0.75 -1.82 21.95
N HIS A 250 1.11 -1.50 20.71
CA HIS A 250 1.13 -2.44 19.59
C HIS A 250 2.48 -3.04 19.29
N VAL A 251 3.35 -3.06 20.29
CA VAL A 251 4.68 -3.61 20.15
C VAL A 251 4.70 -5.05 20.65
N PHE A 252 4.76 -6.04 19.76
CA PHE A 252 5.09 -7.39 20.18
C PHE A 252 6.59 -7.51 20.45
N LEU A 253 6.91 -8.29 21.49
CA LEU A 253 8.25 -8.84 21.67
C LEU A 253 8.49 -9.85 20.55
N ASP A 254 9.22 -9.45 19.52
CA ASP A 254 9.81 -10.37 18.55
C ASP A 254 11.05 -11.01 19.19
N ALA A 255 10.80 -12.05 19.99
CA ALA A 255 11.81 -12.80 20.71
C ALA A 255 11.83 -14.25 20.24
N ASN A 256 12.89 -14.66 19.55
CA ASN A 256 13.19 -16.07 19.34
C ASN A 256 13.77 -16.66 20.63
N ILE A 257 13.02 -17.53 21.30
CA ILE A 257 13.43 -18.19 22.54
C ILE A 257 13.66 -19.67 22.25
N VAL A 258 14.86 -20.16 22.54
CA VAL A 258 15.19 -21.58 22.45
C VAL A 258 15.48 -22.14 23.84
N LEU A 259 15.15 -23.42 24.04
CA LEU A 259 15.52 -24.14 25.25
C LEU A 259 16.92 -24.72 25.06
N GLU A 260 17.91 -24.20 25.78
CA GLU A 260 19.30 -24.66 25.69
C GLU A 260 19.75 -25.05 27.11
N ASN A 261 20.11 -26.33 27.31
CA ASN A 261 20.52 -26.88 28.61
C ASN A 261 19.51 -26.63 29.75
N GLY A 262 18.22 -26.79 29.47
CA GLY A 262 17.15 -26.59 30.46
C GLY A 262 16.90 -25.13 30.85
N LYS A 263 17.52 -24.15 30.16
CA LYS A 263 17.28 -22.72 30.35
C LYS A 263 16.75 -22.10 29.06
N LEU A 264 15.75 -21.23 29.20
CA LEU A 264 15.24 -20.41 28.10
C LEU A 264 16.30 -19.36 27.74
N ARG A 265 16.72 -19.32 26.47
CA ARG A 265 17.71 -18.37 25.96
C ARG A 265 17.14 -17.60 24.77
N PHE A 266 17.32 -16.28 24.80
CA PHE A 266 16.96 -15.41 23.69
C PHE A 266 18.02 -15.52 22.59
N VAL A 267 17.65 -16.03 21.41
CA VAL A 267 18.51 -16.14 20.22
C VAL A 267 18.75 -14.77 19.58
N ARG A 268 17.82 -13.84 19.75
CA ARG A 268 17.94 -12.44 19.36
C ARG A 268 17.40 -11.55 20.48
N PRO A 269 17.95 -10.33 20.66
CA PRO A 269 17.36 -9.35 21.56
C PRO A 269 15.90 -9.13 21.17
N PRO A 270 14.97 -8.96 22.13
CA PRO A 270 13.57 -8.75 21.80
C PRO A 270 13.41 -7.53 20.91
N GLY A 271 13.01 -7.76 19.66
CA GLY A 271 12.61 -6.71 18.75
C GLY A 271 11.24 -6.17 19.18
N ARG A 272 11.01 -4.88 18.92
CA ARG A 272 9.70 -4.26 19.04
C ARG A 272 9.08 -4.22 17.66
N ARG A 273 8.08 -5.06 17.35
CA ARG A 273 7.33 -4.99 16.07
C ARG A 273 6.02 -4.25 16.31
N ALA A 274 5.81 -3.12 15.65
CA ALA A 274 4.51 -2.45 15.64
C ALA A 274 3.51 -3.28 14.83
N VAL A 275 2.35 -3.60 15.39
CA VAL A 275 1.42 -4.57 14.80
C VAL A 275 0.03 -3.95 14.75
N ARG A 276 -0.46 -3.70 13.53
CA ARG A 276 -1.67 -2.95 13.22
C ARG A 276 -2.65 -3.86 12.50
N PRO A 277 -3.80 -4.20 13.10
CA PRO A 277 -4.82 -4.97 12.38
C PRO A 277 -5.25 -4.24 11.11
N ASP A 278 -5.41 -4.99 10.03
CA ASP A 278 -5.65 -4.38 8.72
C ASP A 278 -7.02 -3.70 8.67
N ILE A 279 -8.08 -4.36 9.17
CA ILE A 279 -9.43 -3.78 9.24
C ILE A 279 -10.07 -4.07 10.61
N VAL A 280 -10.64 -3.03 11.22
CA VAL A 280 -11.41 -3.12 12.46
C VAL A 280 -12.77 -2.49 12.25
N VAL A 281 -13.84 -3.17 12.67
CA VAL A 281 -15.22 -2.69 12.62
C VAL A 281 -15.81 -2.71 14.03
N VAL A 282 -16.42 -1.60 14.41
CA VAL A 282 -17.06 -1.43 15.72
C VAL A 282 -18.43 -0.80 15.57
N ARG A 283 -19.42 -1.30 16.31
CA ARG A 283 -20.77 -0.73 16.39
C ARG A 283 -20.73 0.62 17.13
N GLY A 284 -21.35 1.62 16.53
CA GLY A 284 -21.36 2.99 17.03
C GLY A 284 -20.65 3.99 16.12
N ARG A 285 -20.63 5.25 16.56
CA ARG A 285 -20.05 6.38 15.83
C ARG A 285 -18.83 6.90 16.57
N PHE A 286 -17.66 6.82 15.94
CA PHE A 286 -16.41 7.29 16.51
C PHE A 286 -15.62 8.07 15.44
N ASP A 287 -15.21 9.30 15.75
CA ASP A 287 -14.39 10.09 14.83
C ASP A 287 -12.96 9.54 14.77
N GLY A 288 -12.50 9.00 15.90
CA GLY A 288 -11.23 8.29 15.98
C GLY A 288 -11.12 7.30 17.13
N VAL A 289 -9.98 6.64 17.17
CA VAL A 289 -9.59 5.63 18.15
C VAL A 289 -9.79 6.11 19.59
N ASN A 290 -9.44 7.36 19.88
CA ASN A 290 -9.55 7.90 21.25
C ASN A 290 -11.00 7.89 21.75
N ASP A 291 -11.97 8.11 20.85
CA ASP A 291 -13.39 8.08 21.20
C ASP A 291 -13.84 6.65 21.50
N LEU A 292 -13.37 5.70 20.69
CA LEU A 292 -13.59 4.27 20.92
C LEU A 292 -13.04 3.85 22.29
N VAL A 293 -11.78 4.17 22.61
CA VAL A 293 -11.15 3.83 23.88
C VAL A 293 -11.91 4.43 25.07
N LYS A 294 -12.29 5.72 24.98
CA LYS A 294 -13.06 6.40 26.04
C LYS A 294 -14.45 5.78 26.25
N SER A 295 -15.08 5.28 25.19
CA SER A 295 -16.39 4.64 25.28
C SER A 295 -16.35 3.29 26.00
N GLY A 296 -15.20 2.64 26.04
CA GLY A 296 -15.06 1.27 26.55
C GLY A 296 -15.70 0.20 25.66
N SER A 297 -16.11 0.55 24.44
CA SER A 297 -16.71 -0.41 23.49
C SER A 297 -15.66 -1.43 23.01
N GLY A 298 -16.08 -2.68 22.84
CA GLY A 298 -15.24 -3.75 22.28
C GLY A 298 -15.17 -3.68 20.75
N ILE A 299 -14.23 -4.42 20.17
CA ILE A 299 -14.17 -4.58 18.71
C ILE A 299 -15.13 -5.71 18.30
N ASP A 300 -16.09 -5.44 17.41
CA ASP A 300 -17.03 -6.45 16.93
C ASP A 300 -16.34 -7.40 15.94
N LEU A 301 -15.61 -6.85 14.97
CA LEU A 301 -14.96 -7.62 13.92
C LEU A 301 -13.54 -7.09 13.65
N LEU A 302 -12.58 -8.02 13.63
CA LEU A 302 -11.20 -7.79 13.20
C LEU A 302 -10.91 -8.67 11.99
N ILE A 303 -10.43 -8.06 10.91
CA ILE A 303 -10.06 -8.75 9.68
C ILE A 303 -8.58 -8.48 9.39
N GLU A 304 -7.85 -9.57 9.17
CA GLU A 304 -6.52 -9.54 8.57
C GLU A 304 -6.64 -9.90 7.08
N CYS A 305 -5.98 -9.14 6.21
CA CYS A 305 -6.01 -9.27 4.76
C CYS A 305 -4.64 -9.71 4.24
N LYS A 306 -4.60 -10.81 3.47
CA LYS A 306 -3.37 -11.27 2.80
C LYS A 306 -3.57 -11.37 1.29
N ALA A 307 -3.05 -10.37 0.58
CA ALA A 307 -3.10 -10.28 -0.88
C ALA A 307 -2.08 -11.19 -1.59
N LEU A 308 -0.97 -11.53 -0.93
CA LEU A 308 0.14 -12.28 -1.50
C LEU A 308 0.06 -13.79 -1.18
N PRO A 309 0.81 -14.65 -1.87
CA PRO A 309 0.89 -16.08 -1.55
C PRO A 309 1.39 -16.33 -0.12
N TYR A 310 0.96 -17.46 0.46
CA TYR A 310 1.20 -17.83 1.86
C TYR A 310 2.68 -17.77 2.26
N GLU A 311 3.57 -18.17 1.37
CA GLU A 311 5.02 -18.23 1.60
C GLU A 311 5.62 -16.85 1.92
N VAL A 312 4.95 -15.78 1.51
CA VAL A 312 5.39 -14.40 1.77
C VAL A 312 5.07 -13.95 3.19
N TRP A 313 3.99 -14.46 3.79
CA TRP A 313 3.45 -14.00 5.07
C TRP A 313 3.29 -15.11 6.11
N GLU A 314 3.81 -16.30 5.88
CA GLU A 314 3.76 -17.45 6.82
C GLU A 314 4.11 -17.04 8.27
N ARG A 315 5.14 -16.20 8.43
CA ARG A 315 5.62 -15.75 9.74
C ARG A 315 4.63 -14.83 10.48
N ASP A 316 3.68 -14.24 9.77
CA ASP A 316 2.67 -13.36 10.37
C ASP A 316 1.62 -14.17 11.16
N ILE A 317 1.46 -15.48 10.92
CA ILE A 317 0.50 -16.30 11.67
C ILE A 317 0.76 -16.23 13.18
N ASP A 318 1.98 -16.56 13.59
CA ASP A 318 2.39 -16.57 14.99
C ASP A 318 2.82 -15.19 15.48
N GLY A 319 3.37 -14.36 14.57
CA GLY A 319 3.89 -13.05 14.90
C GLY A 319 2.85 -11.93 14.95
N GLN A 320 1.68 -12.11 14.34
CA GLN A 320 0.70 -11.04 14.15
C GLN A 320 -0.75 -11.52 14.35
N VAL A 321 -1.21 -12.49 13.56
CA VAL A 321 -2.63 -12.88 13.49
C VAL A 321 -3.14 -13.45 14.83
N ILE A 322 -2.46 -14.47 15.38
CA ILE A 322 -2.85 -15.06 16.67
C ILE A 322 -2.71 -14.05 17.83
N PRO A 323 -1.61 -13.28 17.93
CA PRO A 323 -1.50 -12.20 18.92
C PRO A 323 -2.67 -11.21 18.93
N TYR A 324 -3.21 -10.83 17.77
CA TYR A 324 -4.37 -9.92 17.70
C TYR A 324 -5.60 -10.45 18.43
N VAL A 325 -5.90 -11.75 18.28
CA VAL A 325 -7.01 -12.39 18.99
C VAL A 325 -6.88 -12.17 20.50
N ARG A 326 -5.67 -12.37 21.03
CA ARG A 326 -5.38 -12.30 22.47
C ARG A 326 -5.42 -10.88 23.01
N GLN A 327 -4.86 -9.93 22.24
CA GLN A 327 -4.71 -8.54 22.65
C GLN A 327 -6.03 -7.76 22.53
N PHE A 328 -6.67 -7.82 21.37
CA PHE A 328 -7.85 -7.02 21.08
C PHE A 328 -9.15 -7.68 21.53
N ARG A 329 -9.14 -9.01 21.72
CA ARG A 329 -10.32 -9.82 22.10
C ARG A 329 -11.60 -9.44 21.34
N PRO A 330 -11.54 -9.35 20.00
CA PRO A 330 -12.69 -8.95 19.21
C PRO A 330 -13.78 -10.03 19.25
N GLY A 331 -15.02 -9.64 18.97
CA GLY A 331 -16.16 -10.56 18.88
C GLY A 331 -15.93 -11.66 17.84
N LYS A 332 -15.33 -11.31 16.70
CA LYS A 332 -14.90 -12.25 15.66
C LYS A 332 -13.60 -11.84 14.99
N VAL A 333 -12.80 -12.83 14.60
CA VAL A 333 -11.57 -12.64 13.81
C VAL A 333 -11.63 -13.43 12.51
N MET A 334 -11.28 -12.77 11.41
CA MET A 334 -11.15 -13.41 10.10
C MET A 334 -9.76 -13.18 9.51
N LEU A 335 -9.22 -14.22 8.89
CA LEU A 335 -8.08 -14.11 7.98
C LEU A 335 -8.60 -14.27 6.55
N ILE A 336 -8.60 -13.18 5.80
CA ILE A 336 -9.07 -13.12 4.42
C ILE A 336 -7.87 -13.19 3.49
N THR A 337 -7.88 -14.18 2.61
CA THR A 337 -6.74 -14.49 1.75
C THR A 337 -7.16 -14.59 0.28
N ARG A 338 -6.34 -14.02 -0.59
CA ARG A 338 -6.54 -14.14 -2.04
C ARG A 338 -6.13 -15.52 -2.56
N HIS A 339 -5.10 -16.10 -1.92
CA HIS A 339 -4.50 -17.39 -2.27
C HIS A 339 -4.88 -18.47 -1.27
N ALA A 340 -4.68 -19.73 -1.66
CA ALA A 340 -4.89 -20.86 -0.76
C ALA A 340 -3.90 -20.87 0.42
N VAL A 341 -4.36 -21.39 1.55
CA VAL A 341 -3.64 -21.55 2.80
C VAL A 341 -3.56 -23.05 3.14
N PRO A 342 -2.39 -23.56 3.55
CA PRO A 342 -2.23 -24.96 3.93
C PRO A 342 -3.23 -25.41 5.01
N ASN A 343 -3.75 -26.64 4.90
CA ASN A 343 -4.79 -27.15 5.80
C ASN A 343 -4.36 -27.19 7.28
N ASN A 344 -3.10 -27.54 7.54
CA ASN A 344 -2.53 -27.52 8.90
C ASN A 344 -2.57 -26.12 9.52
N VAL A 345 -2.34 -25.07 8.72
CA VAL A 345 -2.39 -23.68 9.15
C VAL A 345 -3.83 -23.25 9.41
N LYS A 346 -4.79 -23.67 8.56
CA LYS A 346 -6.22 -23.42 8.78
C LYS A 346 -6.72 -24.04 10.08
N VAL A 347 -6.33 -25.29 10.36
CA VAL A 347 -6.66 -25.96 11.63
C VAL A 347 -6.05 -25.19 12.82
N LYS A 348 -4.79 -24.77 12.72
CA LYS A 348 -4.13 -23.98 13.76
C LYS A 348 -4.86 -22.65 14.02
N LEU A 349 -5.24 -21.93 12.97
CA LEU A 349 -5.97 -20.66 13.06
C LEU A 349 -7.36 -20.85 13.65
N SER A 350 -8.09 -21.87 13.22
CA SER A 350 -9.41 -22.22 13.76
C SER A 350 -9.34 -22.55 15.26
N ASN A 351 -8.34 -23.32 15.69
CA ASN A 351 -8.09 -23.60 17.11
C ASN A 351 -7.75 -22.35 17.94
N ASN A 352 -7.39 -21.25 17.30
CA ASN A 352 -7.14 -19.94 17.93
C ASN A 352 -8.30 -18.95 17.67
N GLY A 353 -9.47 -19.42 17.22
CA GLY A 353 -10.65 -18.57 17.03
C GLY A 353 -10.60 -17.68 15.77
N VAL A 354 -9.75 -18.01 14.79
CA VAL A 354 -9.65 -17.27 13.52
C VAL A 354 -10.33 -18.06 12.40
N GLU A 355 -11.33 -17.45 11.77
CA GLU A 355 -11.98 -17.99 10.58
C GLU A 355 -11.16 -17.65 9.33
N VAL A 356 -10.78 -18.65 8.53
CA VAL A 356 -9.99 -18.44 7.30
C VAL A 356 -10.90 -18.49 6.09
N ILE A 357 -10.84 -17.44 5.26
CA ILE A 357 -11.59 -17.36 3.99
C ILE A 357 -10.60 -17.19 2.85
N GLU A 358 -10.59 -18.16 1.94
CA GLU A 358 -9.68 -18.25 0.79
C GLU A 358 -10.39 -17.89 -0.53
N ASP A 359 -9.62 -17.60 -1.58
CA ASP A 359 -10.11 -17.22 -2.92
C ASP A 359 -11.03 -16.00 -2.90
N VAL A 360 -10.70 -15.04 -2.02
CA VAL A 360 -11.39 -13.74 -1.95
C VAL A 360 -10.71 -12.79 -2.91
N ARG A 361 -11.31 -12.62 -4.10
CA ARG A 361 -10.85 -11.74 -5.18
C ARG A 361 -12.00 -11.47 -6.15
N PRO A 362 -11.88 -10.49 -7.07
CA PRO A 362 -12.88 -10.29 -8.12
C PRO A 362 -13.20 -11.60 -8.85
N GLY A 363 -14.49 -11.97 -8.85
CA GLY A 363 -14.97 -13.24 -9.43
C GLY A 363 -14.62 -14.52 -8.65
N GLY A 364 -13.90 -14.43 -7.54
CA GLY A 364 -13.51 -15.57 -6.69
C GLY A 364 -14.67 -16.11 -5.86
N LYS A 365 -14.63 -17.42 -5.55
CA LYS A 365 -15.67 -18.10 -4.77
C LYS A 365 -15.66 -17.72 -3.29
N GLY A 366 -14.55 -17.13 -2.82
CA GLY A 366 -14.41 -16.67 -1.44
C GLY A 366 -15.30 -15.48 -1.09
N VAL A 367 -15.72 -14.68 -2.08
CA VAL A 367 -16.53 -13.47 -1.84
C VAL A 367 -17.88 -13.81 -1.18
N SER A 368 -18.57 -14.85 -1.64
CA SER A 368 -19.85 -15.26 -1.04
C SER A 368 -19.66 -15.82 0.38
N LYS A 369 -18.54 -16.52 0.64
CA LYS A 369 -18.19 -16.97 1.99
C LYS A 369 -17.92 -15.80 2.93
N LEU A 370 -17.21 -14.78 2.45
CA LEU A 370 -16.97 -13.54 3.18
C LEU A 370 -18.27 -12.87 3.60
N VAL A 371 -19.21 -12.68 2.66
CA VAL A 371 -20.52 -12.09 2.93
C VAL A 371 -21.25 -12.87 4.03
N ASN A 372 -21.31 -14.20 3.93
CA ASN A 372 -21.97 -15.04 4.94
C ASN A 372 -21.29 -14.96 6.31
N ALA A 373 -19.96 -14.93 6.33
CA ALA A 373 -19.18 -14.86 7.55
C ALA A 373 -19.36 -13.52 8.28
N ILE A 374 -19.45 -12.40 7.55
CA ILE A 374 -19.71 -11.06 8.09
C ILE A 374 -21.13 -10.96 8.62
N ASN A 375 -22.13 -11.44 7.88
CA ASN A 375 -23.51 -11.46 8.36
C ASN A 375 -23.58 -12.21 9.69
N SER A 376 -23.03 -13.42 9.75
CA SER A 376 -23.01 -14.22 11.00
C SER A 376 -22.26 -13.56 12.17
N ALA A 377 -21.43 -12.52 11.90
CA ALA A 377 -20.64 -11.83 12.92
C ALA A 377 -21.34 -10.58 13.48
N ILE A 378 -22.12 -9.89 12.65
CA ILE A 378 -22.60 -8.53 12.92
C ILE A 378 -24.14 -8.43 12.92
N THR A 379 -24.83 -9.29 12.15
CA THR A 379 -26.30 -9.38 12.07
C THR A 379 -26.81 -10.53 12.91
#